data_AF-A0A561TXW8-F1
#
_entry.id   AF-A0A561TXW8-F1
#
_cell.length_a   1.000
_cell.length_b   1.000
_cell.length_c   1.000
_cell.angle_alpha   90.00
_cell.angle_beta   90.00
_cell.angle_gamma   90.00
#
_symmetry.space_group_name_H-M   'P 1'
#
loop_
_entity.id
_entity.type
_entity.pdbx_description
1 polymer ?
#
loop_
_entity_poly.entity_id
_entity_poly.type
_entity_poly.pdbx_seq_one_letter_code
_entity_poly.pdbx_strand_id
1 'polypeptide(L)' 'MDAVELFSHLANIGDVRSLIIHPASTTHSQLTDEQLAATGATAGLVRLSVGLENVDDLKADLETGFRAAKAAS' A
#
# COMPACT_ATOMS: atom_id res chain seq x y z
N MET A 1 -1.04 -7.80 -0.59
CA MET A 1 0.07 -6.86 -0.90
C MET A 1 1.41 -7.58 -0.77
N ASP A 2 1.40 -8.89 -0.62
CA ASP A 2 2.52 -9.66 -0.03
C ASP A 2 3.57 -10.07 -1.07
N ALA A 3 3.40 -9.64 -2.32
CA ALA A 3 4.30 -9.93 -3.43
C ALA A 3 5.37 -8.85 -3.66
N VAL A 4 5.28 -7.71 -2.96
CA VAL A 4 6.34 -6.70 -2.95
C VAL A 4 7.37 -7.06 -1.89
N GLU A 5 8.65 -6.84 -2.17
CA GLU A 5 9.76 -7.21 -1.30
C GLU A 5 10.46 -5.99 -0.69
N LEU A 6 10.39 -4.83 -1.34
CA LEU A 6 11.04 -3.59 -0.88
C LEU A 6 10.08 -2.70 -0.08
N PHE A 7 8.82 -2.57 -0.51
CA PHE A 7 7.81 -1.84 0.27
C PHE A 7 7.44 -2.58 1.56
N SER A 8 7.69 -1.95 2.71
CA SER A 8 7.38 -2.53 4.03
C SER A 8 5.94 -2.27 4.49
N HIS A 9 5.32 -3.26 5.14
CA HIS A 9 3.92 -3.19 5.62
C HIS A 9 3.80 -2.48 6.98
N LEU A 10 4.09 -1.18 7.03
CA LEU A 10 4.02 -0.38 8.25
C LEU A 10 3.12 0.85 8.09
N ALA A 11 2.38 1.17 9.15
CA ALA A 11 1.35 2.21 9.12
C ALA A 11 1.87 3.66 9.26
N ASN A 12 3.13 3.85 9.66
CA ASN A 12 3.74 5.17 9.82
C ASN A 12 3.96 5.88 8.47
N ILE A 13 4.39 7.15 8.54
CA ILE A 13 4.66 8.03 7.39
C ILE A 13 5.99 8.75 7.65
N GLY A 14 6.77 9.00 6.59
CA GLY A 14 8.02 9.78 6.67
C GLY A 14 9.24 8.97 7.15
N ASP A 15 9.20 7.65 7.00
CA ASP A 15 10.37 6.79 7.17
C ASP A 15 11.31 6.95 5.97
N VAL A 16 12.60 6.66 6.16
CA VAL A 16 13.57 6.57 5.06
C VAL A 16 13.29 5.37 4.15
N ARG A 17 12.57 4.37 4.66
CA ARG A 17 12.10 3.21 3.91
C ARG A 17 10.73 3.46 3.29
N SER A 18 10.51 2.91 2.11
CA SER A 18 9.24 2.91 1.42
C SER A 18 8.24 1.96 2.11
N LEU A 19 7.03 2.48 2.34
CA LEU A 19 5.97 1.78 3.07
C LEU A 19 4.71 1.63 2.22
N ILE A 20 4.00 0.53 2.41
CA ILE A 20 2.73 0.21 1.75
C ILE A 20 1.71 -0.26 2.78
N ILE A 21 0.48 0.25 2.70
CA ILE A 21 -0.63 -0.26 3.51
C ILE A 21 -1.94 -0.29 2.73
N HIS A 22 -2.88 -1.09 3.22
CA HIS A 22 -4.30 -1.03 2.87
C HIS A 22 -5.05 -0.31 4.02
N PRO A 23 -5.42 0.97 3.88
CA PRO A 23 -5.97 1.76 4.98
C PRO A 23 -7.22 1.14 5.61
N ALA A 24 -8.13 0.61 4.80
CA ALA A 24 -9.40 0.04 5.28
C ALA A 24 -9.20 -1.19 6.20
N SER A 25 -8.14 -1.98 6.04
CA SER A 25 -7.84 -3.10 6.95
C SER A 25 -6.74 -2.79 7.98
N THR A 26 -6.26 -1.54 8.03
CA THR A 26 -5.18 -1.14 8.95
C THR A 26 -5.58 0.11 9.73
N THR A 27 -5.15 1.29 9.28
CA THR A 27 -5.32 2.56 10.00
C THR A 27 -6.78 2.99 10.15
N HIS A 28 -7.68 2.52 9.28
CA HIS A 28 -9.10 2.85 9.28
C HIS A 28 -9.99 1.63 9.56
N SER A 29 -9.41 0.54 10.10
CA SER A 29 -10.11 -0.73 10.35
C SER A 29 -11.31 -0.65 11.28
N GLN A 30 -11.44 0.42 12.05
CA GLN A 30 -12.57 0.64 12.97
C GLN A 30 -13.77 1.34 12.31
N LEU A 31 -13.62 1.85 11.09
CA LEU A 31 -14.68 2.56 10.38
C LEU A 31 -15.64 1.60 9.67
N THR A 32 -16.91 1.98 9.57
CA THR A 32 -17.88 1.29 8.72
C THR A 32 -17.60 1.55 7.24
N ASP A 33 -18.18 0.75 6.34
CA ASP A 33 -18.04 0.94 4.89
C ASP A 33 -18.48 2.34 4.42
N GLU A 34 -19.56 2.88 5.02
CA GLU A 34 -20.04 4.23 4.72
C GLU A 34 -19.04 5.31 5.17
N GLN A 35 -18.46 5.14 6.35
CA GLN A 35 -17.42 6.04 6.87
C GLN A 35 -16.13 5.94 6.06
N LEU A 36 -15.71 4.73 5.65
CA LEU A 36 -14.57 4.52 4.77
C LEU A 36 -14.77 5.23 3.43
N ALA A 37 -15.95 5.10 2.82
CA ALA A 37 -16.29 5.79 1.57
C ALA A 37 -16.20 7.32 1.73
N ALA A 38 -16.68 7.87 2.85
CA ALA A 38 -16.59 9.30 3.13
C ALA A 38 -15.15 9.83 3.29
N THR A 39 -14.22 8.99 3.77
CA THR A 39 -12.79 9.34 3.89
C THR A 39 -11.99 9.18 2.60
N GLY A 40 -12.56 8.52 1.58
CA GLY A 40 -11.83 8.08 0.39
C GLY A 40 -11.00 6.82 0.58
N ALA A 41 -10.92 6.26 1.80
CA ALA A 41 -10.24 5.01 2.13
C ALA A 41 -11.05 3.78 1.71
N THR A 42 -11.44 3.71 0.44
CA THR A 42 -12.21 2.59 -0.12
C THR A 42 -11.46 1.27 -0.01
N ALA A 43 -12.18 0.15 -0.08
CA ALA A 43 -11.62 -1.21 0.05
C ALA A 43 -10.56 -1.58 -1.03
N GLY A 44 -10.48 -0.81 -2.13
CA GLY A 44 -9.45 -0.99 -3.15
C GLY A 44 -8.23 -0.07 -2.99
N LEU A 45 -8.25 0.85 -2.01
CA LEU A 45 -7.19 1.84 -1.86
C LEU A 45 -5.93 1.22 -1.26
N VAL A 46 -4.81 1.38 -1.97
CA VAL A 46 -3.47 1.13 -1.45
C VAL A 46 -2.77 2.47 -1.27
N ARG A 47 -2.18 2.69 -0.09
CA ARG A 47 -1.41 3.91 0.21
C ARG A 47 0.07 3.60 0.21
N LEU A 48 0.85 4.38 -0.53
CA LEU A 48 2.31 4.35 -0.52
C LEU A 48 2.85 5.56 0.25
N SER A 49 3.84 5.32 1.12
CA SER A 49 4.73 6.37 1.65
C SER A 49 6.10 6.11 1.04
N VAL A 50 6.52 6.93 0.08
CA VAL A 50 7.77 6.73 -0.66
C VAL A 50 8.96 7.20 0.17
N GLY A 51 9.92 6.30 0.39
CA GLY A 51 11.17 6.54 1.10
C GLY A 51 12.24 7.14 0.19
N LEU A 52 13.50 6.84 0.49
CA LEU A 52 14.68 7.41 -0.19
C LEU A 52 15.42 6.40 -1.07
N GLU A 53 14.82 5.25 -1.36
CA GLU A 53 15.39 4.23 -2.24
C GLU A 53 15.50 4.69 -3.69
N ASN A 54 16.24 3.94 -4.50
CA ASN A 54 16.34 4.21 -5.93
C ASN A 54 14.96 4.04 -6.60
N VAL A 55 14.60 5.01 -7.45
CA VAL A 55 13.31 5.04 -8.15
C VAL A 55 13.10 3.83 -9.05
N ASP A 56 14.16 3.28 -9.66
CA ASP A 56 14.04 2.12 -10.53
C ASP A 56 13.78 0.83 -9.74
N ASP A 57 14.39 0.69 -8.55
CA ASP A 57 14.13 -0.43 -7.65
C ASP A 57 12.68 -0.38 -7.13
N LEU A 58 12.19 0.81 -6.76
CA LEU A 58 10.79 1.01 -6.34
C LEU A 58 9.80 0.64 -7.45
N LYS A 59 10.08 1.03 -8.69
CA LYS A 59 9.23 0.70 -9.84
C LYS A 59 9.24 -0.81 -10.13
N ALA A 60 10.41 -1.44 -10.08
CA ALA A 60 10.55 -2.88 -10.30
C ALA A 60 9.78 -3.69 -9.23
N ASP A 61 9.82 -3.24 -7.98
CA ASP A 61 9.08 -3.88 -6.89
C ASP A 61 7.56 -3.75 -7.08
N LEU A 62 7.06 -2.55 -7.42
CA LEU A 62 5.65 -2.34 -7.74
C LEU A 62 5.20 -3.15 -8.96
N GLU A 63 6.04 -3.29 -9.99
CA GLU A 63 5.73 -4.13 -11.15
C GLU A 63 5.54 -5.60 -10.75
N THR A 64 6.37 -6.12 -9.83
CA THR A 64 6.17 -7.46 -9.25
C THR A 64 4.84 -7.56 -8.51
N GLY A 65 4.51 -6.58 -7.67
CA GLY A 65 3.21 -6.50 -7.00
C GLY A 65 2.02 -6.48 -7.97
N PHE A 66 2.08 -5.66 -9.03
CA PHE A 66 1.02 -5.57 -10.03
C PHE A 66 0.87 -6.85 -10.86
N ARG A 67 1.97 -7.51 -11.23
CA ARG A 67 1.92 -8.80 -11.93
C ARG A 67 1.24 -9.87 -11.08
N ALA A 68 1.58 -9.95 -9.79
CA ALA A 68 0.95 -10.88 -8.86
C ALA A 68 -0.55 -10.59 -8.68
N ALA A 69 -0.94 -9.32 -8.52
CA ALA A 69 -2.35 -8.93 -8.42
C ALA A 69 -3.15 -9.29 -9.68
N LYS A 70 -2.57 -9.06 -10.86
CA LYS A 70 -3.18 -9.43 -12.14
C LYS A 70 -3.36 -10.95 -12.30
N ALA A 71 -2.44 -11.75 -11.77
CA ALA A 71 -2.55 -13.21 -11.82
C ALA A 71 -3.61 -13.77 -10.86
N ALA A 72 -3.98 -13.02 -9.83
CA ALA A 72 -4.97 -13.40 -8.82
C ALA A 72 -6.40 -12.87 -9.11
N SER A 73 -6.58 -12.13 -10.20
CA SER A 73 -7.87 -11.59 -10.66
C SER A 73 -8.45 -12.40 -11.80
#